data_AF-A0A7W9E282-F1
#
_entry.id   AF-A0A7W9E282-F1
#
_cell.length_a   1.000
_cell.length_b   1.000
_cell.length_c   1.000
_cell.angle_alpha   90.00
_cell.angle_beta   90.00
_cell.angle_gamma   90.00
#
_symmetry.space_group_name_H-M   'P 1'
#
loop_
_entity.id
_entity.type
_entity.pdbx_description
1 polymer ?
#
loop_
_entity_poly.entity_id
_entity_poly.type
_entity_poly.pdbx_seq_one_letter_code
_entity_poly.pdbx_strand_id
1 'polypeptide(L)' 'MAKITPFWIIAVILGIAAFKQIDFENLNFKNPGMGILYLITFVFSVILIVKGKKTTKE' A
#
# COMPACT_ATOMS: atom_id res chain seq x y z
N MET A 1 3.07 8.44 -21.49
CA MET A 1 1.79 7.99 -20.90
C MET A 1 2.09 7.18 -19.65
N ALA A 2 1.64 7.61 -18.48
CA ALA A 2 1.78 6.80 -17.27
C ALA A 2 0.91 5.55 -17.42
N LYS A 3 1.52 4.36 -17.49
CA LYS A 3 0.80 3.08 -17.44
C LYS A 3 0.20 2.93 -16.04
N ILE A 4 -1.08 3.27 -15.87
CA ILE A 4 -1.85 2.90 -14.68
C ILE A 4 -2.04 1.38 -14.73
N THR A 5 -1.30 0.66 -13.89
CA THR A 5 -1.54 -0.75 -13.64
C THR A 5 -2.57 -0.90 -12.52
N PRO A 6 -3.37 -1.98 -12.46
CA PRO A 6 -4.36 -2.19 -11.40
C PRO A 6 -3.76 -2.12 -9.98
N PHE A 7 -2.46 -2.41 -9.85
CA PHE A 7 -1.69 -2.23 -8.62
C PHE A 7 -1.65 -0.78 -8.10
N TRP A 8 -1.74 0.23 -8.96
CA TRP A 8 -1.81 1.64 -8.53
C TRP A 8 -3.13 1.93 -7.80
N ILE A 9 -4.25 1.41 -8.31
CA ILE A 9 -5.57 1.56 -7.69
C ILE A 9 -5.56 0.86 -6.32
N ILE A 10 -5.02 -0.36 -6.27
CA ILE A 10 -4.89 -1.13 -5.03
C ILE A 10 -4.01 -0.39 -4.01
N ALA A 11 -2.88 0.19 -4.45
CA ALA A 11 -2.01 0.97 -3.57
C ALA A 11 -2.74 2.20 -2.99
N VAL A 12 -3.46 2.96 -3.81
CA VAL A 12 -4.22 4.14 -3.32
C VAL A 12 -5.29 3.73 -2.31
N ILE A 13 -6.07 2.69 -2.59
CA ILE A 13 -7.13 2.20 -1.69
C ILE A 13 -6.53 1.69 -0.37
N LEU A 14 -5.49 0.87 -0.44
CA LEU A 14 -4.80 0.35 0.74
C LEU A 14 -4.13 1.45 1.56
N GLY A 15 -3.56 2.47 0.91
CA GLY A 15 -2.99 3.63 1.59
C GLY A 15 -4.03 4.39 2.40
N ILE A 16 -5.19 4.67 1.80
CA ILE A 16 -6.31 5.34 2.49
C ILE A 16 -6.87 4.46 3.62
N ALA A 17 -7.01 3.15 3.40
CA ALA A 17 -7.51 2.21 4.40
C ALA A 17 -6.55 2.08 5.61
N ALA A 18 -5.24 1.98 5.35
CA ALA A 18 -4.22 1.95 6.39
C ALA A 18 -4.20 3.27 7.17
N PHE A 19 -4.30 4.43 6.48
CA PHE A 19 -4.36 5.74 7.11
C PHE A 19 -5.57 5.89 8.03
N LYS A 20 -6.74 5.35 7.63
CA LYS A 20 -7.94 5.32 8.47
C LYS A 20 -7.87 4.39 9.69
N GLN A 21 -7.00 3.39 9.65
CA GLN A 21 -6.82 2.47 10.79
C GLN A 21 -5.85 2.98 11.83
N ILE A 22 -4.99 3.92 11.45
CA ILE A 22 -4.13 4.65 12.38
C ILE A 22 -4.99 5.71 13.06
N ASP A 23 -5.22 5.51 14.35
CA ASP A 23 -5.78 6.53 15.22
C ASP A 23 -4.64 7.46 15.61
N PHE A 24 -4.51 8.57 14.87
CA PHE A 24 -3.45 9.57 15.11
C PHE A 24 -3.61 10.31 16.44
N GLU A 25 -4.79 10.24 17.05
CA GLU A 25 -5.09 10.89 18.33
C GLU A 25 -4.40 10.16 19.49
N ASN A 26 -4.41 8.82 19.45
CA ASN A 26 -3.75 7.97 20.44
C ASN A 26 -2.48 7.26 19.93
N LEU A 27 -2.04 7.57 18.70
CA LEU A 27 -0.97 6.86 17.98
C LEU A 27 -1.15 5.33 18.00
N ASN A 28 -2.40 4.88 17.99
CA ASN A 28 -2.77 3.48 18.11
C ASN A 28 -3.47 2.99 16.87
N PHE A 29 -3.28 1.72 16.52
CA PHE A 29 -4.10 1.12 15.49
C PHE A 29 -5.42 0.68 16.11
N LYS A 30 -6.54 1.15 15.55
CA LYS A 30 -7.89 0.73 15.98
C LYS A 30 -8.02 -0.79 16.02
N ASN A 31 -7.40 -1.45 15.05
CA ASN A 31 -7.24 -2.90 14.99
C ASN A 31 -5.78 -3.20 14.60
N PRO A 32 -4.88 -3.48 15.56
CA PRO A 32 -3.45 -3.63 15.28
C PRO A 32 -3.17 -4.71 14.24
N GLY A 33 -3.88 -5.85 14.28
CA GLY A 33 -3.71 -6.92 13.29
C GLY A 33 -4.07 -6.49 11.86
N MET A 34 -5.22 -5.84 11.67
CA MET A 34 -5.64 -5.36 10.35
C MET A 34 -4.78 -4.20 9.85
N GLY A 35 -4.36 -3.31 10.76
CA GLY A 35 -3.48 -2.17 10.46
C GLY A 35 -2.14 -2.62 9.90
N ILE A 36 -1.53 -3.58 10.57
CA ILE A 36 -0.29 -4.21 10.13
C ILE A 36 -0.49 -4.90 8.77
N LEU A 37 -1.60 -5.62 8.58
CA LEU A 37 -1.87 -6.32 7.31
C LEU A 37 -2.02 -5.34 6.13
N TYR A 38 -2.75 -4.25 6.29
CA TYR A 38 -2.86 -3.23 5.24
C TYR A 38 -1.52 -2.54 4.98
N LEU A 39 -0.74 -2.24 6.01
CA LEU A 39 0.60 -1.65 5.86
C LEU A 39 1.53 -2.58 5.08
N ILE A 40 1.61 -3.86 5.47
CA ILE A 40 2.44 -4.86 4.79
C ILE A 40 2.00 -5.01 3.33
N THR A 41 0.70 -5.11 3.08
CA THR A 41 0.16 -5.29 1.72
C THR A 41 0.39 -4.03 0.87
N PHE A 42 0.26 -2.85 1.45
CA PHE A 42 0.57 -1.57 0.80
C PHE A 42 2.05 -1.47 0.44
N VAL A 43 2.96 -1.73 1.39
CA VAL A 43 4.41 -1.73 1.16
C VAL A 43 4.79 -2.77 0.10
N PHE A 44 4.23 -3.98 0.17
CA PHE A 44 4.46 -5.03 -0.81
C PHE A 44 4.01 -4.61 -2.22
N SER A 45 2.81 -4.03 -2.34
CA SER A 45 2.29 -3.48 -3.60
C SER A 45 3.20 -2.39 -4.19
N VAL A 46 3.64 -1.44 -3.36
CA VAL A 46 4.58 -0.38 -3.77
C VAL A 46 5.92 -0.97 -4.20
N ILE A 47 6.46 -1.94 -3.46
CA ILE A 47 7.70 -2.63 -3.81
C ILE A 47 7.56 -3.35 -5.16
N LEU A 48 6.46 -4.05 -5.42
CA LEU A 48 6.23 -4.70 -6.71
C LEU A 48 6.14 -3.70 -7.86
N ILE A 49 5.49 -2.55 -7.66
CA ILE A 49 5.43 -1.48 -8.66
C ILE A 49 6.83 -0.89 -8.94
N VAL A 50 7.62 -0.64 -7.89
CA VAL A 50 8.96 -0.03 -8.01
C VAL A 50 10.01 -1.02 -8.52
N LYS A 51 9.98 -2.28 -8.07
CA LYS A 51 10.87 -3.35 -8.53
C LYS A 51 10.47 -3.89 -9.89
N GLY A 52 9.18 -4.01 -10.19
CA GLY A 52 8.65 -4.49 -11.47
C GLY A 52 9.06 -3.60 -12.65
N LYS A 53 9.29 -2.31 -12.41
CA LYS A 53 9.91 -1.40 -13.40
C LYS A 53 11.34 -1.78 -13.80
N LYS A 54 12.05 -2.61 -13.03
CA LYS A 54 13.44 -3.02 -13.32
C LYS A 54 13.55 -4.34 -14.09
N THR A 55 12.44 -5.06 -14.30
CA THR A 55 12.45 -6.39 -14.94
C THR A 55 11.59 -6.48 -16.20
N THR A 56 11.32 -5.35 -16.86
CA THR A 56 11.18 -5.37 -18.31
C THR A 56 12.54 -4.99 -18.88
N LYS A 57 13.48 -5.94 -18.80
CA LYS A 57 14.49 -6.02 -19.86
C LYS A 57 13.73 -6.60 -21.05
N GLU A 58 13.52 -5.74 -22.05
CA GLU A 58 13.26 -6.18 -23.42
C GLU A 58 14.35 -7.16 -23.87
#